data_AF-A0AAV2N9C7-F1
#
_entry.id   AF-A0AAV2N9C7-F1
#
_cell.length_a   1.000
_cell.length_b   1.000
_cell.length_c   1.000
_cell.angle_alpha   90.00
_cell.angle_beta   90.00
_cell.angle_gamma   90.00
#
_symmetry.space_group_name_H-M   'P 1'
#
loop_
_entity.id
_entity.type
_entity.pdbx_description
1 polymer ?
#
loop_
_entity_poly.entity_id
_entity_poly.type
_entity_poly.pdbx_seq_one_letter_code
_entity_poly.pdbx_strand_id
1 'polypeptide(L)'
;MLELFVASNISTMAVSKMIITRYYGEKLQTLVASVMTDWMTSKSNWERSTMLKLARSGRSLSIGYFIVGISALLVAYFIRLVIFLQNIHQPRRYLSYRFDYIQKSPYYEITWFLQISGATYAVFGNYSVDSFISILVLHMCGQLINLRTALNNLVDKLDNRSISSSKFRKGLTAIVIRHEYLIRNTKTINDCYSPVLFAHMLIASFQLCLVIFQISTIIIENVNISPTKICFLVLYVCLVLTQLYIYCYAAERLLLESTNMAYGVYECKWYNLPPKVAKDLMFIVYRSRIPLKLTAGKFANFSLELFGIAIKTAMGYLSALLTITN
;
A
#
# COMPACT_ATOMS: atom_id res chain seq x y z
N MET A 1 -11.05 -25.74 6.75
CA MET A 1 -11.30 -24.63 7.69
C MET A 1 -10.51 -23.39 7.30
N LEU A 2 -9.19 -23.49 7.09
CA LEU A 2 -8.34 -22.34 6.72
C LEU A 2 -8.80 -21.60 5.46
N GLU A 3 -9.19 -22.31 4.39
CA GLU A 3 -9.66 -21.66 3.15
C GLU A 3 -10.90 -20.78 3.35
N LEU A 4 -11.81 -21.17 4.26
CA LEU A 4 -13.00 -20.40 4.61
C LEU A 4 -12.63 -19.13 5.37
N PHE A 5 -11.70 -19.28 6.30
CA PHE A 5 -11.16 -18.17 7.07
C PHE A 5 -10.45 -17.18 6.15
N VAL A 6 -9.63 -17.65 5.21
CA VAL A 6 -8.97 -16.82 4.19
C VAL A 6 -10.00 -16.05 3.35
N ALA A 7 -10.98 -16.74 2.77
CA ALA A 7 -12.00 -16.12 1.93
C ALA A 7 -12.84 -15.08 2.69
N SER A 8 -13.24 -15.40 3.93
CA SER A 8 -13.96 -14.47 4.81
C SER A 8 -13.14 -13.21 5.07
N ASN A 9 -11.86 -13.36 5.39
CA ASN A 9 -11.01 -12.22 5.70
C ASN A 9 -10.74 -11.32 4.49
N ILE A 10 -10.48 -11.89 3.31
CA ILE A 10 -10.32 -11.10 2.08
C ILE A 10 -11.58 -10.26 1.84
N SER A 11 -12.76 -10.86 2.04
CA SER A 11 -14.06 -10.19 1.86
C SER A 11 -14.28 -9.10 2.91
N THR A 12 -14.06 -9.40 4.20
CA THR A 12 -14.15 -8.41 5.28
C THR A 12 -13.17 -7.25 5.07
N MET A 13 -11.97 -7.53 4.58
CA MET A 13 -10.97 -6.51 4.25
C MET A 13 -11.38 -5.63 3.08
N ALA A 14 -11.97 -6.23 2.03
CA ALA A 14 -12.48 -5.48 0.89
C ALA A 14 -13.56 -4.50 1.35
N VAL A 15 -14.53 -5.01 2.12
CA VAL A 15 -15.66 -4.23 2.63
C VAL A 15 -15.17 -3.11 3.54
N SER A 16 -14.28 -3.38 4.50
CA SER A 16 -13.77 -2.36 5.42
C SER A 16 -13.02 -1.24 4.68
N LYS A 17 -12.14 -1.59 3.73
CA LYS A 17 -11.41 -0.63 2.89
C LYS A 17 -12.35 0.19 2.00
N MET A 18 -13.36 -0.43 1.41
CA MET A 18 -14.34 0.27 0.58
C MET A 18 -15.20 1.22 1.41
N ILE A 19 -15.68 0.80 2.58
CA ILE A 19 -16.46 1.65 3.50
C ILE A 19 -15.63 2.87 3.91
N ILE A 20 -14.36 2.67 4.30
CA ILE A 20 -13.49 3.77 4.71
C ILE A 20 -13.18 4.73 3.56
N THR A 21 -12.94 4.19 2.36
CA THR A 21 -12.73 5.00 1.15
C THR A 21 -13.98 5.82 0.82
N ARG A 22 -15.17 5.27 1.03
CA ARG A 22 -16.45 5.99 0.85
C ARG A 22 -16.67 7.03 1.94
N TYR A 23 -16.42 6.67 3.20
CA TYR A 23 -16.58 7.55 4.36
C TYR A 23 -15.70 8.81 4.26
N TYR A 24 -14.45 8.65 3.81
CA TYR A 24 -13.53 9.77 3.56
C TYR A 24 -13.59 10.33 2.14
N GLY A 25 -14.63 10.00 1.36
CA GLY A 25 -14.74 10.30 -0.06
C GLY A 25 -14.49 11.78 -0.41
N GLU A 26 -15.07 12.72 0.34
CA GLU A 26 -14.88 14.17 0.10
C GLU A 26 -13.41 14.60 0.27
N LYS A 27 -12.75 14.13 1.33
CA LYS A 27 -11.32 14.41 1.58
C LYS A 27 -10.45 13.79 0.49
N LEU A 28 -10.79 12.59 0.03
CA LEU A 28 -10.06 11.92 -1.04
C LEU A 28 -10.28 12.57 -2.40
N GLN A 29 -11.48 13.09 -2.68
CA GLN A 29 -11.75 13.85 -3.90
C GLN A 29 -10.93 15.14 -3.96
N THR A 30 -10.82 15.88 -2.86
CA THR A 30 -9.94 17.07 -2.83
C THR A 30 -8.47 16.73 -3.03
N LEU A 31 -8.00 15.59 -2.49
CA LEU A 31 -6.66 15.06 -2.75
C LEU A 31 -6.46 14.72 -4.24
N VAL A 32 -7.38 13.97 -4.84
CA VAL A 32 -7.31 13.58 -6.26
C VAL A 32 -7.39 14.80 -7.17
N ALA A 33 -8.23 15.79 -6.85
CA ALA A 33 -8.28 17.06 -7.56
C ALA A 33 -6.92 17.77 -7.49
N SER A 34 -6.28 17.80 -6.32
CA SER A 34 -4.92 18.35 -6.20
C SER A 34 -3.90 17.59 -7.05
N VAL A 35 -3.97 16.25 -7.08
CA VAL A 35 -3.08 15.45 -7.95
C VAL A 35 -3.29 15.86 -9.41
N MET A 36 -4.54 15.97 -9.86
CA MET A 36 -4.86 16.41 -11.21
C MET A 36 -4.33 17.81 -11.51
N THR A 37 -4.53 18.76 -10.59
CA THR A 37 -3.98 20.12 -10.70
C THR A 37 -2.45 20.11 -10.81
N ASP A 38 -1.76 19.29 -10.02
CA ASP A 38 -0.29 19.18 -10.07
C ASP A 38 0.18 18.70 -11.46
N TRP A 39 -0.53 17.74 -12.07
CA TRP A 39 -0.23 17.27 -13.42
C TRP A 39 -0.49 18.33 -14.50
N MET A 40 -1.58 19.09 -14.37
CA MET A 40 -1.94 20.14 -15.33
C MET A 40 -1.05 21.39 -15.22
N THR A 41 -0.55 21.69 -14.03
CA THR A 41 0.21 22.93 -13.77
C THR A 41 1.72 22.75 -13.86
N SER A 42 2.22 21.51 -13.96
CA SER A 42 3.65 21.25 -14.12
C SER A 42 4.17 21.81 -15.44
N LYS A 43 5.09 22.77 -15.35
CA LYS A 43 5.67 23.46 -16.53
C LYS A 43 7.05 22.92 -16.89
N SER A 44 7.79 22.38 -15.92
CA SER A 44 9.16 21.93 -16.13
C SER A 44 9.20 20.46 -16.56
N ASN A 45 10.01 20.15 -17.58
CA ASN A 45 10.31 18.78 -17.99
C ASN A 45 10.89 17.95 -16.83
N TRP A 46 11.63 18.59 -15.91
CA TRP A 46 12.17 17.93 -14.72
C TRP A 46 11.07 17.54 -13.72
N GLU A 47 10.12 18.44 -13.46
CA GLU A 47 9.02 18.18 -12.54
C GLU A 47 8.15 17.03 -13.05
N ARG A 48 7.82 17.08 -14.34
CA ARG A 48 7.01 16.06 -15.00
C ARG A 48 7.73 14.71 -15.08
N SER A 49 9.04 14.70 -15.38
CA SER A 49 9.82 13.45 -15.44
C SER A 49 9.94 12.79 -14.06
N THR A 50 10.09 13.58 -12.99
CA THR A 50 10.09 13.10 -11.61
C THR A 50 8.75 12.47 -11.23
N MET A 51 7.65 13.16 -11.52
CA MET A 51 6.30 12.65 -11.28
C MET A 51 6.03 11.37 -12.07
N LEU A 52 6.45 11.32 -13.35
CA LEU A 52 6.35 10.11 -14.18
C LEU A 52 7.17 8.95 -13.64
N LYS A 53 8.38 9.20 -13.13
CA LYS A 53 9.23 8.15 -12.56
C LYS A 53 8.56 7.48 -11.37
N LEU A 54 8.00 8.26 -10.43
CA LEU A 54 7.31 7.69 -9.29
C LEU A 54 5.95 7.07 -9.64
N ALA A 55 5.21 7.67 -10.59
CA ALA A 55 3.99 7.06 -11.10
C ALA A 55 4.26 5.70 -11.78
N ARG A 56 5.36 5.58 -12.54
CA ARG A 56 5.79 4.30 -13.14
C ARG A 56 6.19 3.27 -12.09
N SER A 57 6.89 3.69 -11.03
CA SER A 57 7.21 2.81 -9.90
C SER A 57 5.93 2.30 -9.23
N GLY A 58 4.99 3.18 -8.88
CA GLY A 58 3.70 2.80 -8.30
C GLY A 58 2.86 1.92 -9.21
N ARG A 59 2.87 2.17 -10.52
CA ARG A 59 2.23 1.33 -11.53
C ARG A 59 2.87 -0.04 -11.63
N SER A 60 4.20 -0.13 -11.64
CA SER A 60 4.92 -1.41 -11.69
C SER A 60 4.60 -2.28 -10.48
N LEU A 61 4.61 -1.68 -9.28
CA LEU A 61 4.21 -2.34 -8.04
C LEU A 61 2.77 -2.84 -8.09
N SER A 62 1.84 -1.99 -8.55
CA SER A 62 0.43 -2.34 -8.71
C SER A 62 0.25 -3.50 -9.70
N ILE A 63 0.93 -3.45 -10.86
CA ILE A 63 0.88 -4.54 -11.85
C ILE A 63 1.42 -5.84 -11.25
N GLY A 64 2.53 -5.81 -10.51
CA GLY A 64 3.06 -6.99 -9.83
C GLY A 64 2.04 -7.60 -8.86
N TYR A 65 1.41 -6.77 -8.01
CA TYR A 65 0.37 -7.22 -7.10
C TYR A 65 -0.85 -7.79 -7.82
N PHE A 66 -1.24 -7.16 -8.92
CA PHE A 66 -2.33 -7.62 -9.78
C PHE A 66 -2.07 -9.00 -10.37
N ILE A 67 -0.86 -9.23 -10.91
CA ILE A 67 -0.46 -10.50 -11.52
C ILE A 67 -0.49 -11.61 -10.47
N VAL A 68 0.06 -11.38 -9.28
CA VAL A 68 0.05 -12.37 -8.19
C VAL A 68 -1.38 -12.66 -7.74
N GLY A 69 -2.22 -11.61 -7.62
CA GLY A 69 -3.63 -11.73 -7.26
C GLY A 69 -4.46 -12.52 -8.27
N ILE A 70 -4.32 -12.22 -9.57
CA ILE A 70 -5.00 -12.97 -10.64
C ILE A 70 -4.53 -14.41 -10.67
N SER A 71 -3.23 -14.66 -10.54
CA SER A 71 -2.68 -16.02 -10.55
C SER A 71 -3.29 -16.85 -9.41
N ALA A 72 -3.35 -16.27 -8.20
CA ALA A 72 -4.00 -16.92 -7.05
C ALA A 72 -5.50 -17.17 -7.28
N LEU A 73 -6.21 -16.21 -7.87
CA LEU A 73 -7.63 -16.34 -8.22
C LEU A 73 -7.89 -17.44 -9.24
N LEU A 74 -7.10 -17.52 -10.30
CA LEU A 74 -7.26 -18.54 -11.35
C LEU A 74 -7.06 -19.95 -10.79
N VAL A 75 -6.04 -20.14 -9.96
CA VAL A 75 -5.82 -21.43 -9.28
C VAL A 75 -6.97 -21.74 -8.33
N ALA A 76 -7.49 -20.74 -7.59
CA ALA A 76 -8.66 -20.92 -6.72
C ALA A 76 -9.91 -21.31 -7.52
N TYR A 77 -10.14 -20.69 -8.69
CA TYR A 77 -11.27 -21.06 -9.56
C TYR A 77 -11.13 -22.45 -10.13
N PHE A 78 -9.93 -22.86 -10.53
CA PHE A 78 -9.70 -24.22 -10.98
C PHE A 78 -10.05 -25.23 -9.87
N ILE A 79 -9.55 -25.02 -8.65
CA ILE A 79 -9.86 -25.88 -7.49
C ILE A 79 -11.38 -25.91 -7.23
N ARG A 80 -12.04 -24.74 -7.23
CA ARG A 80 -13.49 -24.64 -6.96
C ARG A 80 -14.35 -25.24 -8.06
N LEU A 81 -13.91 -25.18 -9.32
CA LEU A 81 -14.58 -25.80 -10.46
C LEU A 81 -14.51 -27.32 -10.37
N VAL A 82 -13.34 -27.89 -10.07
CA VAL A 82 -13.17 -29.34 -9.90
C VAL A 82 -14.09 -29.84 -8.77
N ILE A 83 -14.11 -29.16 -7.63
CA ILE A 83 -15.00 -29.50 -6.50
C ILE A 83 -16.48 -29.41 -6.91
N PHE A 84 -16.86 -28.38 -7.68
CA PHE A 84 -18.22 -28.22 -8.16
C PHE A 84 -18.66 -29.38 -9.06
N LEU A 85 -17.82 -29.75 -10.03
CA LEU A 85 -18.09 -30.85 -10.96
C LEU A 85 -18.19 -32.20 -10.23
N GLN A 86 -17.36 -32.43 -9.21
CA GLN A 86 -17.44 -33.64 -8.38
C GLN A 86 -18.73 -33.69 -7.54
N ASN A 87 -19.19 -32.54 -7.06
CA ASN A 87 -20.35 -32.45 -6.16
C ASN A 87 -21.70 -32.41 -6.88
N ILE A 88 -21.75 -32.13 -8.19
CA ILE A 88 -23.04 -31.91 -8.90
C ILE A 88 -23.96 -33.14 -8.85
N HIS A 89 -23.36 -34.34 -8.86
CA HIS A 89 -24.06 -35.62 -8.80
C HIS A 89 -24.23 -36.18 -7.39
N GLN A 90 -23.70 -35.49 -6.36
CA GLN A 90 -23.78 -35.94 -4.97
C GLN A 90 -25.08 -35.44 -4.30
N PRO A 91 -25.69 -36.26 -3.42
CA PRO A 91 -26.89 -35.86 -2.67
C PRO A 91 -26.60 -34.75 -1.65
N ARG A 92 -25.33 -34.61 -1.21
CA ARG A 92 -24.86 -33.52 -0.37
C ARG A 92 -23.77 -32.75 -1.10
N ARG A 93 -24.09 -31.53 -1.48
CA ARG A 93 -23.23 -30.62 -2.25
C ARG A 93 -22.58 -29.61 -1.31
N TYR A 94 -21.27 -29.40 -1.47
CA TYR A 94 -20.51 -28.48 -0.62
C TYR A 94 -20.31 -27.13 -1.32
N LEU A 95 -20.82 -26.06 -0.73
CA LEU A 95 -20.55 -24.67 -1.11
C LEU A 95 -19.33 -24.12 -0.35
N SER A 96 -18.70 -23.05 -0.88
CA SER A 96 -17.59 -22.39 -0.18
C SER A 96 -18.08 -21.81 1.14
N TYR A 97 -19.10 -20.95 1.14
CA TYR A 97 -19.79 -20.63 2.38
C TYR A 97 -20.83 -21.70 2.65
N ARG A 98 -20.73 -22.39 3.81
CA ARG A 98 -21.62 -23.48 4.17
C ARG A 98 -23.05 -22.97 4.40
N PHE A 99 -23.90 -23.18 3.40
CA PHE A 99 -25.34 -23.05 3.51
C PHE A 99 -25.95 -24.44 3.35
N ASP A 100 -26.05 -25.17 4.45
CA ASP A 100 -26.47 -26.58 4.45
C ASP A 100 -27.91 -26.78 3.90
N TYR A 101 -28.73 -25.73 3.89
CA TYR A 101 -30.10 -25.75 3.38
C TYR A 101 -30.23 -25.59 1.85
N ILE A 102 -29.19 -25.10 1.16
CA ILE A 102 -29.24 -24.83 -0.30
C ILE A 102 -28.61 -26.00 -1.08
N GLN A 103 -29.37 -27.07 -1.27
CA GLN A 103 -28.91 -28.29 -1.93
C GLN A 103 -29.64 -28.58 -3.25
N LYS A 104 -30.85 -28.02 -3.43
CA LYS A 104 -31.69 -28.26 -4.61
C LYS A 104 -31.22 -27.43 -5.82
N SER A 105 -31.19 -28.08 -6.99
CA SER A 105 -31.05 -27.38 -8.27
C SER A 105 -32.32 -26.58 -8.57
N PRO A 106 -32.27 -25.34 -9.10
CA PRO A 106 -31.09 -24.59 -9.58
C PRO A 106 -30.43 -23.66 -8.52
N TYR A 107 -30.94 -23.65 -7.28
CA TYR A 107 -30.49 -22.70 -6.24
C TYR A 107 -29.03 -22.90 -5.84
N TYR A 108 -28.55 -24.14 -5.86
CA TYR A 108 -27.14 -24.46 -5.59
C TYR A 108 -26.20 -23.83 -6.62
N GLU A 109 -26.52 -23.99 -7.90
CA GLU A 109 -25.73 -23.51 -9.04
C GLU A 109 -25.69 -21.98 -9.03
N ILE A 110 -26.84 -21.32 -8.83
CA ILE A 110 -26.93 -19.86 -8.69
C ILE A 110 -26.07 -19.37 -7.52
N THR A 111 -26.17 -20.03 -6.36
CA THR A 111 -25.40 -19.64 -5.16
C THR A 111 -23.90 -19.81 -5.39
N TRP A 112 -23.47 -20.85 -6.08
CA TRP A 112 -22.07 -21.06 -6.43
C TRP A 112 -21.53 -19.94 -7.33
N PHE A 113 -22.28 -19.55 -8.37
CA PHE A 113 -21.92 -18.41 -9.23
C PHE A 113 -21.85 -17.10 -8.44
N LEU A 114 -22.79 -16.87 -7.53
CA LEU A 114 -22.78 -15.70 -6.65
C LEU A 114 -21.56 -15.68 -5.71
N GLN A 115 -21.15 -16.82 -5.17
CA GLN A 115 -19.97 -16.90 -4.31
C GLN A 115 -18.67 -16.61 -5.07
N ILE A 116 -18.52 -17.12 -6.29
CA ILE A 116 -17.34 -16.87 -7.13
C ILE A 116 -17.28 -15.41 -7.60
N SER A 117 -18.41 -14.86 -8.03
CA SER A 117 -18.47 -13.44 -8.41
C SER A 117 -18.18 -12.54 -7.20
N GLY A 118 -18.74 -12.83 -6.02
CA GLY A 118 -18.43 -12.13 -4.77
C GLY A 118 -16.94 -12.17 -4.42
N ALA A 119 -16.29 -13.33 -4.52
CA ALA A 119 -14.85 -13.47 -4.30
C ALA A 119 -14.03 -12.64 -5.32
N THR A 120 -14.47 -12.61 -6.58
CA THR A 120 -13.88 -11.77 -7.63
C THR A 120 -13.88 -10.29 -7.20
N TYR A 121 -15.06 -9.77 -6.84
CA TYR A 121 -15.23 -8.38 -6.43
C TYR A 121 -14.41 -8.04 -5.18
N ALA A 122 -14.31 -8.96 -4.22
CA ALA A 122 -13.52 -8.74 -3.01
C ALA A 122 -12.02 -8.56 -3.32
N VAL A 123 -11.46 -9.37 -4.23
CA VAL A 123 -10.04 -9.26 -4.62
C VAL A 123 -9.80 -7.96 -5.39
N PHE A 124 -10.64 -7.65 -6.39
CA PHE A 124 -10.51 -6.39 -7.13
C PHE A 124 -10.70 -5.16 -6.23
N GLY A 125 -11.61 -5.22 -5.26
CA GLY A 125 -11.82 -4.15 -4.27
C GLY A 125 -10.58 -3.89 -3.42
N ASN A 126 -9.96 -4.94 -2.86
CA ASN A 126 -8.69 -4.82 -2.14
C ASN A 126 -7.59 -4.24 -3.02
N TYR A 127 -7.40 -4.84 -4.20
CA TYR A 127 -6.41 -4.41 -5.18
C TYR A 127 -6.52 -2.92 -5.49
N SER A 128 -7.73 -2.46 -5.80
CA SER A 128 -7.98 -1.09 -6.21
C SER A 128 -7.66 -0.09 -5.11
N VAL A 129 -8.07 -0.38 -3.87
CA VAL A 129 -7.82 0.52 -2.74
C VAL A 129 -6.32 0.53 -2.36
N ASP A 130 -5.67 -0.63 -2.36
CA ASP A 130 -4.25 -0.73 -1.98
C ASP A 130 -3.35 -0.01 -2.99
N SER A 131 -3.58 -0.22 -4.28
CA SER A 131 -2.90 0.49 -5.36
C SER A 131 -3.16 2.00 -5.30
N PHE A 132 -4.40 2.42 -5.02
CA PHE A 132 -4.75 3.83 -4.89
C PHE A 132 -3.97 4.51 -3.76
N ILE A 133 -3.90 3.90 -2.58
CA ILE A 133 -3.15 4.44 -1.43
C ILE A 133 -1.67 4.57 -1.78
N SER A 134 -1.07 3.50 -2.32
CA SER A 134 0.36 3.50 -2.67
C SER A 134 0.71 4.56 -3.71
N ILE A 135 -0.10 4.70 -4.76
CA ILE A 135 0.10 5.70 -5.81
C ILE A 135 -0.04 7.13 -5.27
N LEU A 136 -1.03 7.38 -4.40
CA LEU A 136 -1.17 8.70 -3.74
C LEU A 136 0.05 9.05 -2.91
N VAL A 137 0.54 8.12 -2.08
CA VAL A 137 1.74 8.33 -1.26
C VAL A 137 2.96 8.60 -2.15
N LEU A 138 3.15 7.81 -3.21
CA LEU A 138 4.26 8.02 -4.15
C LEU A 138 4.14 9.34 -4.92
N HIS A 139 2.93 9.83 -5.21
CA HIS A 139 2.73 11.17 -5.77
C HIS A 139 3.19 12.25 -4.78
N MET A 140 2.87 12.11 -3.49
CA MET A 140 3.35 13.03 -2.46
C MET A 140 4.89 13.07 -2.41
N CYS A 141 5.55 11.92 -2.51
CA CYS A 141 7.00 11.84 -2.63
C CYS A 141 7.53 12.63 -3.84
N GLY A 142 6.85 12.52 -4.99
CA GLY A 142 7.23 13.23 -6.22
C GLY A 142 7.11 14.75 -6.06
N GLN A 143 6.04 15.20 -5.39
CA GLN A 143 5.85 16.61 -5.08
C GLN A 143 6.91 17.14 -4.10
N LEU A 144 7.35 16.35 -3.11
CA LEU A 144 8.44 16.73 -2.22
C LEU A 144 9.77 16.88 -2.97
N ILE A 145 10.08 15.96 -3.90
CA ILE A 145 11.27 16.07 -4.75
C ILE A 145 11.22 17.35 -5.59
N ASN A 146 10.09 17.62 -6.25
CA ASN A 146 9.91 18.82 -7.07
C ASN A 146 10.03 20.10 -6.23
N LEU A 147 9.45 20.10 -5.02
CA LEU A 147 9.54 21.22 -4.09
C LEU A 147 10.98 21.50 -3.65
N ARG A 148 11.74 20.45 -3.34
CA ARG A 148 13.17 20.55 -3.02
C ARG A 148 13.98 21.12 -4.19
N THR A 149 13.74 20.63 -5.41
CA THR A 149 14.40 21.18 -6.60
C THR A 149 14.04 22.65 -6.83
N ALA A 150 12.77 23.02 -6.64
CA ALA A 150 12.33 24.41 -6.75
C ALA A 150 13.02 25.32 -5.71
N LEU A 151 13.23 24.82 -4.49
CA LEU A 151 13.98 25.51 -3.46
C LEU A 151 15.44 25.74 -3.84
N ASN A 152 16.14 24.69 -4.30
CA ASN A 152 17.54 24.81 -4.70
C ASN A 152 17.71 25.79 -5.86
N ASN A 153 16.85 25.69 -6.87
CA ASN A 153 16.83 26.63 -8.00
C ASN A 153 16.53 28.08 -7.57
N LEU A 154 15.70 28.27 -6.55
CA LEU A 154 15.40 29.60 -6.02
C LEU A 154 16.62 30.20 -5.28
N VAL A 155 17.33 29.37 -4.51
CA VAL A 155 18.56 29.75 -3.82
C VAL A 155 19.66 30.09 -4.82
N ASP A 156 19.91 29.25 -5.83
CA ASP A 156 20.92 29.51 -6.87
C ASP A 156 20.64 30.81 -7.64
N LYS A 157 19.36 31.11 -7.91
CA LYS A 157 18.99 32.37 -8.56
C LYS A 157 19.33 33.58 -7.71
N LEU A 158 19.18 33.49 -6.38
CA LEU A 158 19.54 34.58 -5.47
C LEU A 158 21.06 34.73 -5.35
N ASP A 159 21.78 33.61 -5.21
CA ASP A 159 23.26 33.55 -5.18
C ASP A 159 23.87 34.22 -6.43
N ASN A 160 23.37 33.86 -7.62
CA ASN A 160 23.79 34.44 -8.89
C ASN A 160 23.28 35.88 -9.13
N ARG A 161 22.64 36.51 -8.14
CA ARG A 161 22.02 37.86 -8.22
C ARG A 161 21.03 38.04 -9.37
N SER A 162 20.50 36.94 -9.91
CA SER A 162 19.54 36.93 -11.02
C SER A 162 18.12 37.35 -10.61
N ILE A 163 17.83 37.34 -9.30
CA ILE A 163 16.57 37.79 -8.74
C ILE A 163 16.81 38.72 -7.54
N SER A 164 15.89 39.65 -7.32
CA SER A 164 15.91 40.51 -6.13
C SER A 164 15.51 39.75 -4.87
N SER A 165 15.94 40.25 -3.70
CA SER A 165 15.54 39.71 -2.39
C SER A 165 14.01 39.66 -2.21
N SER A 166 13.28 40.65 -2.75
CA SER A 166 11.81 40.67 -2.73
C SER A 166 11.20 39.50 -3.52
N LYS A 167 11.72 39.23 -4.73
CA LYS A 167 11.26 38.10 -5.56
C LYS A 167 11.62 36.75 -4.93
N PHE A 168 12.79 36.65 -4.31
CA PHE A 168 13.19 35.48 -3.53
C PHE A 168 12.22 35.22 -2.37
N ARG A 169 11.90 36.25 -1.56
CA ARG A 169 10.96 36.11 -0.44
C ARG A 169 9.59 35.61 -0.89
N LYS A 170 9.05 36.14 -1.99
CA LYS A 170 7.79 35.66 -2.58
C LYS A 170 7.88 34.20 -3.01
N GLY A 171 8.98 33.80 -3.64
CA GLY A 171 9.23 32.41 -4.03
C GLY A 171 9.34 31.47 -2.82
N LEU A 172 10.04 31.90 -1.77
CA LEU A 172 10.20 31.14 -0.54
C LEU A 172 8.86 30.96 0.17
N THR A 173 8.04 32.01 0.25
CA THR A 173 6.68 31.94 0.77
C THR A 173 5.84 30.91 0.00
N ALA A 174 5.92 30.89 -1.34
CA ALA A 174 5.22 29.90 -2.14
C ALA A 174 5.69 28.46 -1.84
N ILE A 175 7.00 28.26 -1.65
CA ILE A 175 7.58 26.96 -1.26
C ILE A 175 7.06 26.53 0.12
N VAL A 176 7.06 27.42 1.10
CA VAL A 176 6.60 27.11 2.47
C VAL A 176 5.11 26.74 2.47
N ILE A 177 4.27 27.54 1.81
CA ILE A 177 2.82 27.25 1.68
C ILE A 177 2.61 25.90 0.98
N ARG A 178 3.37 25.62 -0.08
CA ARG A 178 3.29 24.33 -0.77
C ARG A 178 3.76 23.18 0.11
N HIS A 179 4.83 23.35 0.88
CA HIS A 179 5.32 22.33 1.82
C HIS A 179 4.27 21.98 2.86
N GLU A 180 3.66 23.00 3.47
CA GLU A 180 2.59 22.84 4.46
C GLU A 180 1.37 22.13 3.86
N TYR A 181 1.01 22.49 2.63
CA TYR A 181 -0.05 21.83 1.90
C TYR A 181 0.25 20.33 1.66
N LEU A 182 1.48 19.98 1.26
CA LEU A 182 1.88 18.58 1.09
C LEU A 182 1.88 17.81 2.42
N ILE A 183 2.36 18.43 3.50
CA ILE A 183 2.31 17.88 4.85
C ILE A 183 0.87 17.54 5.23
N ARG A 184 -0.06 18.48 5.01
CA ARG A 184 -1.49 18.30 5.34
C ARG A 184 -2.10 17.17 4.52
N ASN A 185 -1.82 17.12 3.22
CA ASN A 185 -2.32 16.07 2.34
C ASN A 185 -1.86 14.67 2.77
N THR A 186 -0.57 14.53 3.09
CA THR A 186 -0.02 13.27 3.60
C THR A 186 -0.63 12.88 4.93
N LYS A 187 -0.84 13.85 5.84
CA LYS A 187 -1.54 13.61 7.11
C LYS A 187 -2.98 13.13 6.86
N THR A 188 -3.71 13.75 5.93
CA THR A 188 -5.05 13.31 5.55
C THR A 188 -5.04 11.86 5.03
N ILE A 189 -4.11 11.49 4.15
CA ILE A 189 -3.97 10.11 3.66
C ILE A 189 -3.75 9.14 4.84
N ASN A 190 -2.82 9.48 5.73
CA ASN A 190 -2.55 8.67 6.91
C ASN A 190 -3.77 8.55 7.83
N ASP A 191 -4.45 9.65 8.14
CA ASP A 191 -5.59 9.64 9.06
C ASP A 191 -6.78 8.86 8.49
N CYS A 192 -6.96 8.86 7.16
CA CYS A 192 -8.00 8.08 6.49
C CYS A 192 -7.75 6.57 6.59
N TYR A 193 -6.50 6.12 6.34
CA TYR A 193 -6.20 4.71 6.13
C TYR A 193 -5.46 4.02 7.28
N SER A 194 -4.85 4.76 8.20
CA SER A 194 -4.06 4.21 9.31
C SER A 194 -4.81 3.16 10.15
N PRO A 195 -6.10 3.35 10.53
CA PRO A 195 -6.82 2.35 11.33
C PRO A 195 -7.07 1.04 10.57
N VAL A 196 -7.43 1.10 9.28
CA VAL A 196 -7.69 -0.11 8.49
C VAL A 196 -6.41 -0.84 8.13
N LEU A 197 -5.33 -0.11 7.86
CA LEU A 197 -4.03 -0.71 7.60
C LEU A 197 -3.47 -1.43 8.84
N PHE A 198 -3.79 -0.96 10.04
CA PHE A 198 -3.46 -1.66 11.28
C PHE A 198 -4.22 -2.99 11.44
N ALA A 199 -5.55 -2.94 11.31
CA ALA A 199 -6.37 -4.15 11.37
C ALA A 199 -5.93 -5.15 10.28
N HIS A 200 -5.60 -4.64 9.09
CA HIS A 200 -5.07 -5.43 8.00
C HIS A 200 -3.75 -6.12 8.36
N MET A 201 -2.80 -5.38 8.91
CA MET A 201 -1.50 -5.94 9.32
C MET A 201 -1.67 -7.07 10.35
N LEU A 202 -2.51 -6.89 11.37
CA LEU A 202 -2.76 -7.92 12.38
C LEU A 202 -3.35 -9.20 11.78
N ILE A 203 -4.39 -9.05 10.95
CA ILE A 203 -5.05 -10.17 10.28
C ILE A 203 -4.07 -10.87 9.33
N ALA A 204 -3.30 -10.11 8.54
CA ALA A 204 -2.31 -10.64 7.61
C ALA A 204 -1.20 -11.42 8.33
N SER A 205 -0.68 -10.91 9.46
CA SER A 205 0.33 -11.61 10.26
C SER A 205 -0.19 -12.92 10.82
N PHE A 206 -1.41 -12.93 11.38
CA PHE A 206 -2.04 -14.15 11.88
C PHE A 206 -2.27 -15.18 10.76
N GLN A 207 -2.74 -14.72 9.60
CA GLN A 207 -2.96 -15.58 8.44
C GLN A 207 -1.67 -16.17 7.87
N LEU A 208 -0.61 -15.36 7.75
CA LEU A 208 0.69 -15.83 7.30
C LEU A 208 1.18 -16.95 8.21
N CYS A 209 1.07 -16.79 9.53
CA CYS A 209 1.44 -17.84 10.49
C CYS A 209 0.68 -19.15 10.22
N LEU A 210 -0.65 -19.10 10.08
CA LEU A 210 -1.46 -20.30 9.82
C LEU A 210 -1.15 -20.97 8.48
N VAL A 211 -0.96 -20.19 7.41
CA VAL A 211 -0.68 -20.74 6.09
C VAL A 211 0.70 -21.38 6.04
N ILE A 212 1.70 -20.71 6.60
CA ILE A 212 3.06 -21.24 6.64
C ILE A 212 3.11 -22.50 7.51
N PHE A 213 2.44 -22.51 8.66
CA PHE A 213 2.30 -23.72 9.48
C PHE A 213 1.68 -24.88 8.70
N GLN A 214 0.57 -24.63 7.98
CA GLN A 214 -0.04 -25.65 7.13
C GLN A 214 0.92 -26.14 6.04
N ILE A 215 1.69 -25.27 5.39
CA ILE A 215 2.68 -25.69 4.39
C ILE A 215 3.74 -26.59 5.04
N SER A 216 4.24 -26.22 6.22
CA SER A 216 5.28 -26.99 6.90
C SER A 216 4.81 -28.35 7.40
N THR A 217 3.60 -28.48 7.95
CA THR A 217 3.06 -29.80 8.36
C THR A 217 2.92 -30.73 7.15
N ILE A 218 2.45 -30.22 6.01
CA ILE A 218 2.35 -30.98 4.76
C ILE A 218 3.72 -31.55 4.35
N ILE A 219 4.78 -30.73 4.48
CA ILE A 219 6.14 -31.12 4.12
C ILE A 219 6.70 -32.15 5.12
N ILE A 220 6.53 -31.95 6.42
CA ILE A 220 7.10 -32.81 7.47
C ILE A 220 6.41 -34.17 7.53
N GLU A 221 5.08 -34.18 7.52
CA GLU A 221 4.28 -35.41 7.60
C GLU A 221 4.22 -36.15 6.25
N ASN A 222 4.84 -35.60 5.20
CA ASN A 222 4.84 -36.13 3.83
C ASN A 222 3.42 -36.47 3.34
N VAL A 223 2.44 -35.61 3.68
CA VAL A 223 1.04 -35.82 3.32
C VAL A 223 0.89 -35.65 1.82
N ASN A 224 0.39 -36.68 1.14
CA ASN A 224 0.16 -36.63 -0.29
C ASN A 224 -1.01 -35.68 -0.63
N ILE A 225 -0.67 -34.44 -0.98
CA ILE A 225 -1.63 -33.38 -1.33
C ILE A 225 -1.49 -33.01 -2.80
N SER A 226 -2.61 -32.72 -3.46
CA SER A 226 -2.62 -32.27 -4.85
C SER A 226 -1.67 -31.08 -5.08
N PRO A 227 -0.81 -31.10 -6.11
CA PRO A 227 0.10 -29.99 -6.42
C PRO A 227 -0.59 -28.63 -6.57
N THR A 228 -1.83 -28.62 -7.06
CA THR A 228 -2.67 -27.42 -7.21
C THR A 228 -2.94 -26.71 -5.89
N LYS A 229 -3.17 -27.45 -4.81
CA LYS A 229 -3.39 -26.90 -3.47
C LYS A 229 -2.12 -26.30 -2.87
N ILE A 230 -0.97 -26.93 -3.08
CA ILE A 230 0.33 -26.38 -2.67
C ILE A 230 0.59 -25.07 -3.44
N CYS A 231 0.36 -25.07 -4.76
CA CYS A 231 0.47 -23.87 -5.59
C CYS A 231 -0.42 -22.73 -5.07
N PHE A 232 -1.69 -23.00 -4.73
CA PHE A 232 -2.57 -22.01 -4.14
C PHE A 232 -2.03 -21.42 -2.82
N LEU A 233 -1.53 -22.24 -1.91
CA LEU A 233 -0.98 -21.79 -0.63
C LEU A 233 0.26 -20.90 -0.83
N VAL A 234 1.16 -21.28 -1.73
CA VAL A 234 2.35 -20.49 -2.06
C VAL A 234 1.96 -19.15 -2.68
N LEU A 235 1.06 -19.15 -3.67
CA LEU A 235 0.56 -17.92 -4.28
C LEU A 235 -0.13 -17.00 -3.27
N TYR A 236 -0.85 -17.57 -2.29
CA TYR A 236 -1.45 -16.81 -1.22
C TYR A 236 -0.42 -16.12 -0.32
N VAL A 237 0.65 -16.83 0.07
CA VAL A 237 1.76 -16.22 0.84
C VAL A 237 2.38 -15.09 0.02
N CYS A 238 2.68 -15.31 -1.25
CA CYS A 238 3.20 -14.28 -2.15
C CYS A 238 2.26 -13.06 -2.24
N LEU A 239 0.95 -13.28 -2.29
CA LEU A 239 -0.05 -12.22 -2.34
C LEU A 239 0.00 -11.32 -1.10
N VAL A 240 0.00 -11.93 0.10
CA VAL A 240 0.02 -11.18 1.37
C VAL A 240 1.35 -10.45 1.54
N LEU A 241 2.47 -11.07 1.18
CA LEU A 241 3.79 -10.42 1.24
C LEU A 241 3.89 -9.24 0.25
N THR A 242 3.39 -9.40 -0.97
CA THR A 242 3.39 -8.32 -1.98
C THR A 242 2.52 -7.15 -1.52
N GLN A 243 1.37 -7.43 -0.92
CA GLN A 243 0.49 -6.41 -0.36
C GLN A 243 1.18 -5.59 0.74
N LEU A 244 1.83 -6.25 1.70
CA LEU A 244 2.57 -5.56 2.76
C LEU A 244 3.76 -4.78 2.19
N TYR A 245 4.49 -5.36 1.23
CA TYR A 245 5.64 -4.73 0.59
C TYR A 245 5.27 -3.41 -0.10
N ILE A 246 4.13 -3.33 -0.78
CA ILE A 246 3.67 -2.12 -1.46
C ILE A 246 3.49 -0.95 -0.49
N TYR A 247 2.91 -1.21 0.69
CA TYR A 247 2.73 -0.20 1.72
C TYR A 247 4.05 0.23 2.33
N CYS A 248 4.90 -0.74 2.69
CA CYS A 248 6.22 -0.49 3.26
C CYS A 248 7.12 0.28 2.29
N TYR A 249 7.11 -0.06 1.00
CA TYR A 249 7.88 0.65 -0.02
C TYR A 249 7.43 2.10 -0.16
N ALA A 250 6.12 2.34 -0.32
CA ALA A 250 5.60 3.69 -0.47
C ALA A 250 5.88 4.56 0.77
N ALA A 251 5.71 3.99 1.96
CA ALA A 251 6.00 4.65 3.22
C ALA A 251 7.50 4.96 3.43
N GLU A 252 8.38 4.03 3.06
CA GLU A 252 9.84 4.23 3.09
C GLU A 252 10.26 5.37 2.17
N ARG A 253 9.73 5.39 0.94
CA ARG A 253 9.97 6.48 0.00
C ARG A 253 9.46 7.82 0.53
N LEU A 254 8.31 7.84 1.20
CA LEU A 254 7.77 9.05 1.81
C LEU A 254 8.64 9.57 2.95
N LEU A 255 9.09 8.66 3.83
CA LEU A 255 10.00 8.99 4.91
C LEU A 255 11.29 9.61 4.36
N LEU A 256 11.89 8.97 3.37
CA LEU A 256 13.13 9.41 2.73
C LEU A 256 12.97 10.77 2.05
N GLU A 257 11.95 10.97 1.21
CA GLU A 257 11.81 12.25 0.51
C GLU A 257 11.40 13.39 1.45
N SER A 258 10.72 13.08 2.55
CA SER A 258 10.43 14.07 3.59
C SER A 258 11.67 14.49 4.38
N THR A 259 12.59 13.56 4.70
CA THR A 259 13.85 13.92 5.39
C THR A 259 14.80 14.63 4.44
N ASN A 260 14.83 14.23 3.17
CA ASN A 260 15.61 14.87 2.11
C ASN A 260 15.27 16.35 1.89
N MET A 261 14.08 16.81 2.30
CA MET A 261 13.75 18.24 2.28
C MET A 261 14.69 19.05 3.19
N ALA A 262 15.08 18.51 4.35
CA ALA A 262 16.07 19.14 5.22
C ALA A 262 17.47 19.14 4.58
N TYR A 263 17.88 18.00 4.02
CA TYR A 263 19.17 17.86 3.34
C TYR A 263 19.28 18.78 2.12
N GLY A 264 18.20 19.00 1.36
CA GLY A 264 18.19 19.93 0.24
C GLY A 264 18.52 21.37 0.66
N VAL A 265 18.03 21.81 1.82
CA VAL A 265 18.41 23.12 2.38
C VAL A 265 19.88 23.13 2.79
N TYR A 266 20.40 22.03 3.33
CA TYR A 266 21.80 21.93 3.71
C TYR A 266 22.75 21.99 2.49
N GLU A 267 22.37 21.33 1.40
CA GLU A 267 23.13 21.25 0.14
C GLU A 267 23.05 22.51 -0.72
N CYS A 268 22.04 23.37 -0.50
CA CYS A 268 21.97 24.64 -1.20
C CYS A 268 23.07 25.60 -0.71
N LYS A 269 23.43 26.60 -1.51
CA LYS A 269 24.49 27.58 -1.19
C LYS A 269 24.05 28.62 -0.15
N TRP A 270 23.41 28.19 0.94
CA TRP A 270 22.86 29.05 1.99
C TRP A 270 23.93 29.93 2.65
N TYR A 271 25.18 29.50 2.67
CA TYR A 271 26.33 30.22 3.22
C TYR A 271 26.74 31.44 2.39
N ASN A 272 26.33 31.53 1.12
CA ASN A 272 26.52 32.72 0.29
C ASN A 272 25.39 33.74 0.46
N LEU A 273 24.32 33.39 1.18
CA LEU A 273 23.14 34.24 1.31
C LEU A 273 23.27 35.21 2.49
N PRO A 274 22.54 36.34 2.47
CA PRO A 274 22.47 37.23 3.64
C PRO A 274 22.00 36.48 4.90
N PRO A 275 22.53 36.78 6.10
CA PRO A 275 22.22 36.05 7.32
C PRO A 275 20.71 35.92 7.62
N LYS A 276 19.95 36.96 7.31
CA LYS A 276 18.48 36.98 7.47
C LYS A 276 17.80 35.92 6.60
N VAL A 277 18.25 35.74 5.36
CA VAL A 277 17.71 34.76 4.42
C VAL A 277 18.12 33.34 4.83
N ALA A 278 19.37 33.14 5.22
CA ALA A 278 19.84 31.86 5.74
C ALA A 278 19.02 31.41 6.97
N LYS A 279 18.68 32.35 7.86
CA LYS A 279 17.81 32.10 9.02
C LYS A 279 16.40 31.65 8.60
N ASP A 280 15.83 32.28 7.57
CA ASP A 280 14.49 31.90 7.07
C ASP A 280 14.47 30.44 6.55
N LEU A 281 15.55 29.98 5.91
CA LEU A 281 15.69 28.59 5.46
C LEU A 281 15.72 27.59 6.62
N MET A 282 16.20 27.98 7.81
CA MET A 282 16.25 27.08 8.97
C MET A 282 14.87 26.68 9.47
N PHE A 283 13.82 27.47 9.23
CA PHE A 283 12.45 27.06 9.56
C PHE A 283 12.02 25.83 8.74
N ILE A 284 12.44 25.77 7.46
CA ILE A 284 12.18 24.61 6.60
C ILE A 284 12.91 23.38 7.13
N VAL A 285 14.18 23.53 7.54
CA VAL A 285 14.97 22.45 8.16
C VAL A 285 14.30 21.96 9.43
N TYR A 286 13.96 22.89 10.34
CA TYR A 286 13.33 22.56 11.61
C TYR A 286 12.02 21.79 11.40
N ARG A 287 11.16 22.23 10.47
CA ARG A 287 9.94 21.49 10.14
C ARG A 287 10.25 20.13 9.54
N SER A 288 11.24 20.02 8.65
CA SER A 288 11.57 18.78 7.94
C SER A 288 12.21 17.71 8.84
N ARG A 289 12.68 18.07 10.04
CA ARG A 289 13.09 17.12 11.09
C ARG A 289 11.96 16.24 11.62
N ILE A 290 10.70 16.64 11.40
CA ILE A 290 9.51 15.82 11.69
C ILE A 290 9.07 15.18 10.37
N PRO A 291 9.59 13.99 10.02
CA PRO A 291 9.35 13.44 8.70
C PRO A 291 7.91 12.93 8.58
N LEU A 292 7.43 12.92 7.35
CA LEU A 292 6.13 12.37 7.00
C LEU A 292 6.18 10.84 7.04
N LYS A 293 5.14 10.23 7.60
CA LYS A 293 5.06 8.78 7.83
C LYS A 293 3.67 8.26 7.50
N LEU A 294 3.62 7.02 7.03
CA LEU A 294 2.41 6.21 6.99
C LEU A 294 2.42 5.25 8.18
N THR A 295 1.36 5.26 8.99
CA THR A 295 1.31 4.55 10.27
C THR A 295 0.26 3.46 10.26
N ALA A 296 0.53 2.35 10.96
CA ALA A 296 -0.44 1.32 11.27
C ALA A 296 -1.06 1.65 12.64
N GLY A 297 -2.22 2.31 12.65
CA GLY A 297 -3.02 2.57 13.84
C GLY A 297 -2.30 3.37 14.93
N LYS A 298 -1.29 4.17 14.55
CA LYS A 298 -0.34 4.85 15.45
C LYS A 298 0.55 3.93 16.31
N PHE A 299 0.45 2.61 16.17
CA PHE A 299 1.30 1.64 16.90
C PHE A 299 2.66 1.45 16.24
N ALA A 300 2.69 1.42 14.91
CA ALA A 300 3.90 1.23 14.13
C ALA A 300 3.92 2.12 12.89
N ASN A 301 5.11 2.36 12.34
CA ASN A 301 5.30 3.03 11.05
C ASN A 301 5.54 1.98 9.98
N PHE A 302 4.85 2.08 8.84
CA PHE A 302 5.20 1.28 7.68
C PHE A 302 6.60 1.68 7.22
N SER A 303 7.47 0.68 7.06
CA SER A 303 8.85 0.81 6.59
C SER A 303 9.32 -0.53 6.04
N LEU A 304 10.41 -0.54 5.28
CA LEU A 304 11.03 -1.79 4.84
C LEU A 304 11.58 -2.60 6.03
N GLU A 305 11.95 -1.92 7.11
CA GLU A 305 12.33 -2.56 8.37
C GLU A 305 11.15 -3.33 8.99
N LEU A 306 9.96 -2.70 9.07
CA LEU A 306 8.75 -3.37 9.57
C LEU A 306 8.39 -4.61 8.73
N PHE A 307 8.57 -4.54 7.41
CA PHE A 307 8.38 -5.68 6.53
C PHE A 307 9.32 -6.83 6.87
N GLY A 308 10.62 -6.54 7.07
CA GLY A 308 11.60 -7.54 7.48
C GLY A 308 11.30 -8.16 8.85
N ILE A 309 10.89 -7.32 9.82
CA ILE A 309 10.46 -7.79 11.15
C ILE A 309 9.25 -8.72 11.02
N ALA A 310 8.24 -8.34 10.25
CA ALA A 310 7.04 -9.15 10.07
C ALA A 310 7.35 -10.55 9.51
N ILE A 311 8.24 -10.64 8.51
CA ILE A 311 8.70 -11.92 7.96
C ILE A 311 9.48 -12.72 9.01
N LYS A 312 10.44 -12.10 9.69
CA LYS A 312 11.26 -12.76 10.71
C LYS A 312 10.41 -13.31 11.85
N THR A 313 9.43 -12.53 12.30
CA THR A 313 8.48 -12.92 13.34
C THR A 313 7.59 -14.08 12.89
N ALA A 314 7.08 -14.07 11.65
CA ALA A 314 6.30 -15.18 11.11
C ALA A 314 7.14 -16.48 11.06
N MET A 315 8.39 -16.39 10.62
CA MET A 315 9.31 -17.54 10.61
C MET A 315 9.67 -18.02 12.02
N GLY A 316 9.83 -17.12 12.99
CA GLY A 316 10.07 -17.48 14.39
C GLY A 316 8.88 -18.21 15.02
N TYR A 317 7.66 -17.72 14.80
CA TYR A 317 6.44 -18.41 15.26
C TYR A 317 6.25 -19.77 14.60
N LEU A 318 6.58 -19.88 13.30
CA LEU A 318 6.59 -21.17 12.61
C LEU A 318 7.53 -22.15 13.31
N SER A 319 8.79 -21.76 13.56
CA SER A 319 9.75 -22.63 14.23
C SER A 319 9.24 -23.09 15.59
N ALA A 320 8.67 -22.19 16.39
CA ALA A 320 8.09 -22.53 17.68
C ALA A 320 6.92 -23.52 17.57
N LEU A 321 5.99 -23.29 16.63
CA LEU A 321 4.86 -24.19 16.40
C LEU A 321 5.32 -25.58 15.97
N LEU A 322 6.30 -25.67 15.07
CA LEU A 322 6.85 -26.94 14.62
C LEU A 322 7.53 -27.73 15.74
N THR A 323 8.23 -27.04 16.64
CA THR A 323 8.84 -27.68 17.81
C THR A 323 7.81 -28.19 18.81
N ILE A 324 6.66 -27.52 18.96
CA ILE A 324 5.59 -27.97 19.87
C ILE A 324 4.85 -29.17 19.31
N THR A 325 4.75 -29.29 17.98
CA THR A 325 4.02 -30.38 17.31
C THR A 325 4.85 -31.64 17.09
N ASN A 326 6.18 -31.55 17.14
CA ASN A 326 7.11 -32.69 17.07
C ASN A 326 7.41 -33.25 18.46
#